data_AF-A0AAV0HBM5-F1
#
_entry.id   AF-A0AAV0HBM5-F1
#
_cell.length_a   1.000
_cell.length_b   1.000
_cell.length_c   1.000
_cell.angle_alpha   90.00
_cell.angle_beta   90.00
_cell.angle_gamma   90.00
#
_symmetry.space_group_name_H-M   'P 1'
#
loop_
_entity.id
_entity.type
_entity.pdbx_description
1 polymer ?
#
loop_
_entity_poly.entity_id
_entity_poly.type
_entity_poly.pdbx_seq_one_letter_code
_entity_poly.pdbx_strand_id
1 'polypeptide(L)'
;MEVQCYLFVLLGSTLFVDKSRDRLRPAINLFLKDHRRLADYAWGAGALAYLYRQLGVATRAGSKGLCGCLTLLQAWIYEYFPLFRPSQLPQSPDAPRASSWISPRLPGGDEARQRLVRYRQLLDELSADDVTWTPYGRDGHTDIPRSLYTGPIRFSDIAEGYDPSRCLRQFGYRQIIPAAMTVPHDHYRPASGSSYIVFWDPWVNQLWNNVAARRLELDFASRPCEQPSEIVEEYVDWFLTRSHPRITHPTDEEPQPRPLLVHQVSYDFLLLFQI
;
A
#
# COMPACT_ATOMS: atom_id res chain seq x y z
N MET A 1 32.23 3.94 -12.23
CA MET A 1 31.88 5.01 -11.27
C MET A 1 30.61 5.74 -11.71
N GLU A 2 30.52 6.22 -12.95
CA GLU A 2 29.35 6.98 -13.46
C GLU A 2 28.01 6.21 -13.38
N VAL A 3 27.99 4.94 -13.79
CA VAL A 3 26.77 4.10 -13.72
C VAL A 3 26.30 3.88 -12.27
N GLN A 4 27.23 3.72 -11.31
CA GLN A 4 26.88 3.58 -9.89
C GLN A 4 26.27 4.87 -9.34
N CYS A 5 26.88 6.01 -9.63
CA CYS A 5 26.36 7.30 -9.20
C CYS A 5 24.98 7.56 -9.81
N TYR A 6 24.79 7.25 -11.10
CA TYR A 6 23.51 7.36 -11.76
C TYR A 6 22.44 6.47 -11.11
N LEU A 7 22.73 5.17 -10.91
CA LEU A 7 21.79 4.25 -10.27
C LEU A 7 21.49 4.64 -8.81
N PHE A 8 22.48 5.13 -8.08
CA PHE A 8 22.30 5.63 -6.71
C PHE A 8 21.31 6.79 -6.68
N VAL A 9 21.50 7.77 -7.56
CA VAL A 9 20.60 8.92 -7.69
C VAL A 9 19.22 8.48 -8.16
N LEU A 10 19.14 7.61 -9.17
CA LEU A 10 17.88 7.11 -9.70
C LEU A 10 17.07 6.40 -8.61
N LEU A 11 17.63 5.38 -7.96
CA LEU A 11 16.94 4.61 -6.93
C LEU A 11 16.55 5.48 -5.73
N GLY A 12 17.44 6.39 -5.33
CA GLY A 12 17.21 7.31 -4.21
C GLY A 12 16.13 8.36 -4.49
N SER A 13 15.97 8.80 -5.74
CA SER A 13 14.99 9.81 -6.16
C SER A 13 13.66 9.23 -6.63
N THR A 14 13.56 7.91 -6.80
CA THR A 14 12.34 7.23 -7.31
C THR A 14 11.75 6.22 -6.34
N LEU A 15 12.52 5.21 -5.91
CA LEU A 15 12.03 4.11 -5.07
C LEU A 15 12.15 4.43 -3.58
N PHE A 16 13.24 5.10 -3.18
CA PHE A 16 13.63 5.28 -1.78
C PHE A 16 13.68 6.75 -1.36
N VAL A 17 12.78 7.58 -1.90
CA VAL A 17 12.69 9.01 -1.61
C VAL A 17 12.53 9.25 -0.11
N ASP A 18 13.33 10.14 0.47
CA ASP A 18 13.26 10.51 1.89
C ASP A 18 12.97 12.00 2.04
N LYS A 19 12.61 12.44 3.25
CA LYS A 19 12.36 13.85 3.61
C LYS A 19 13.64 14.70 3.60
N SER A 20 14.81 14.06 3.61
CA SER A 20 16.09 14.73 3.54
C SER A 20 16.36 15.23 2.11
N ARG A 21 15.87 16.45 1.82
CA ARG A 21 16.01 17.19 0.55
C ARG A 21 17.14 16.70 -0.37
N ASP A 22 18.38 16.75 0.12
CA ASP A 22 19.58 16.49 -0.70
C ASP A 22 20.36 15.24 -0.28
N ARG A 23 19.86 14.43 0.66
CA ARG A 23 20.58 13.25 1.15
C ARG A 23 19.86 11.98 0.74
N LEU A 24 20.57 11.15 -0.02
CA LEU A 24 20.14 9.80 -0.36
C LEU A 24 20.62 8.82 0.70
N ARG A 25 19.87 7.75 0.93
CA ARG A 25 20.19 6.76 1.96
C ARG A 25 21.49 6.02 1.60
N PRO A 26 22.52 6.02 2.48
CA PRO A 26 23.78 5.32 2.22
C PRO A 26 23.60 3.81 1.96
N ALA A 27 22.53 3.21 2.49
CA ALA A 27 22.19 1.81 2.28
C ALA A 27 22.08 1.41 0.80
N ILE A 28 21.67 2.33 -0.10
CA ILE A 28 21.57 2.06 -1.54
C ILE A 28 22.95 1.68 -2.10
N ASN A 29 24.04 2.33 -1.63
CA ASN A 29 25.39 2.01 -2.06
C ASN A 29 25.81 0.57 -1.74
N LEU A 30 25.27 -0.05 -0.68
CA LEU A 30 25.59 -1.44 -0.35
C LEU A 30 25.12 -2.40 -1.46
N PHE A 31 23.97 -2.12 -2.08
CA PHE A 31 23.43 -2.92 -3.18
C PHE A 31 24.12 -2.62 -4.51
N LEU A 32 24.61 -1.39 -4.71
CA LEU A 32 25.28 -0.97 -5.95
C LEU A 32 26.77 -1.35 -6.02
N LYS A 33 27.37 -1.85 -4.94
CA LYS A 33 28.76 -2.33 -4.93
C LYS A 33 28.96 -3.52 -5.88
N ASP A 34 27.99 -4.43 -5.93
CA ASP A 34 28.04 -5.60 -6.80
C ASP A 34 26.98 -5.51 -7.91
N HIS A 35 27.38 -4.90 -9.02
CA HIS A 35 26.51 -4.69 -10.19
C HIS A 35 25.94 -5.99 -10.76
N ARG A 36 26.67 -7.11 -10.60
CA ARG A 36 26.27 -8.39 -11.18
C ARG A 36 25.00 -8.93 -10.53
N ARG A 37 24.73 -8.50 -9.29
CA ARG A 37 23.59 -8.94 -8.48
C ARG A 37 22.41 -7.98 -8.52
N LEU A 38 22.51 -6.88 -9.26
CA LEU A 38 21.45 -5.88 -9.31
C LEU A 38 20.14 -6.45 -9.84
N ALA A 39 20.20 -7.36 -10.81
CA ALA A 39 19.01 -8.01 -11.35
C ALA A 39 18.37 -9.01 -10.37
N ASP A 40 19.15 -9.53 -9.42
CA ASP A 40 18.70 -10.57 -8.48
C ASP A 40 17.97 -9.99 -7.27
N TYR A 41 18.10 -8.69 -7.02
CA TYR A 41 17.43 -8.04 -5.91
C TYR A 41 15.94 -7.87 -6.18
N ALA A 42 15.12 -8.20 -5.19
CA ALA A 42 13.68 -7.96 -5.20
C ALA A 42 13.37 -6.46 -4.99
N TRP A 43 13.75 -5.60 -5.93
CA TRP A 43 13.57 -4.15 -5.85
C TRP A 43 12.13 -3.73 -5.56
N GLY A 44 11.15 -4.45 -6.12
CA GLY A 44 9.73 -4.23 -5.85
C GLY A 44 9.38 -4.43 -4.37
N ALA A 45 9.78 -5.56 -3.78
CA ALA A 45 9.55 -5.84 -2.36
C ALA A 45 10.30 -4.85 -1.45
N GLY A 46 11.51 -4.45 -1.83
CA GLY A 46 12.28 -3.43 -1.09
C GLY A 46 11.62 -2.05 -1.16
N ALA A 47 11.20 -1.61 -2.35
CA ALA A 47 10.48 -0.34 -2.54
C ALA A 47 9.17 -0.33 -1.75
N LEU A 48 8.47 -1.47 -1.69
CA LEU A 48 7.24 -1.63 -0.94
C LEU A 48 7.46 -1.59 0.57
N ALA A 49 8.45 -2.33 1.09
CA ALA A 49 8.84 -2.28 2.50
C ALA A 49 9.18 -0.85 2.94
N TYR A 50 9.86 -0.11 2.06
CA TYR A 50 10.19 1.29 2.31
C TYR A 50 8.95 2.18 2.28
N LEU A 51 8.08 2.04 1.26
CA LEU A 51 6.81 2.76 1.18
C LEU A 51 5.96 2.55 2.45
N TYR A 52 6.00 1.36 3.04
CA TYR A 52 5.20 0.99 4.21
C TYR A 52 5.63 1.68 5.46
N ARG A 53 6.95 1.66 5.68
CA ARG A 53 7.58 2.46 6.72
C ARG A 53 7.19 3.93 6.57
N GLN A 54 7.19 4.47 5.35
CA GLN A 54 6.85 5.88 5.12
C GLN A 54 5.36 6.19 5.31
N LEU A 55 4.45 5.29 4.92
CA LEU A 55 3.02 5.41 5.20
C LEU A 55 2.75 5.38 6.71
N GLY A 56 3.36 4.45 7.44
CA GLY A 56 3.25 4.37 8.90
C GLY A 56 3.89 5.55 9.64
N VAL A 57 4.82 6.27 9.00
CA VAL A 57 5.32 7.57 9.50
C VAL A 57 4.34 8.69 9.15
N ALA A 58 3.74 8.67 7.96
CA ALA A 58 2.83 9.70 7.47
C ALA A 58 1.50 9.78 8.24
N THR A 59 1.02 8.66 8.79
CA THR A 59 -0.20 8.62 9.63
C THR A 59 -0.02 9.27 11.01
N ARG A 60 1.19 9.73 11.36
CA ARG A 60 1.49 10.32 12.67
C ARG A 60 1.15 11.81 12.67
N ALA A 61 0.59 12.30 13.78
CA ALA A 61 0.15 13.69 13.95
C ALA A 61 1.23 14.77 13.68
N GLY A 62 2.52 14.44 13.79
CA GLY A 62 3.64 15.35 13.50
C GLY A 62 4.19 15.28 12.06
N SER A 63 3.71 14.35 11.23
CA SER A 63 4.24 14.18 9.88
C SER A 63 3.69 15.24 8.92
N LYS A 64 4.57 15.98 8.26
CA LYS A 64 4.23 17.05 7.30
C LYS A 64 4.28 16.62 5.83
N GLY A 65 4.47 15.33 5.56
CA GLY A 65 4.60 14.83 4.20
C GLY A 65 4.77 13.32 4.11
N LEU A 66 4.56 12.81 2.90
CA LEU A 66 4.70 11.41 2.52
C LEU A 66 5.94 11.23 1.65
N CYS A 67 6.61 10.09 1.81
CA CYS A 67 7.84 9.75 1.10
C CYS A 67 7.79 8.27 0.65
N GLY A 68 8.87 7.78 0.02
CA GLY A 68 8.89 6.48 -0.65
C GLY A 68 8.50 6.57 -2.12
N CYS A 69 8.18 5.44 -2.73
CA CYS A 69 7.82 5.37 -4.15
C CYS A 69 6.40 5.90 -4.38
N LEU A 70 6.24 7.23 -4.44
CA LEU A 70 4.93 7.87 -4.62
C LEU A 70 4.30 7.55 -5.97
N THR A 71 5.10 7.33 -7.01
CA THR A 71 4.60 6.88 -8.32
C THR A 71 3.92 5.53 -8.23
N LEU A 72 4.48 4.58 -7.45
CA LEU A 72 3.84 3.28 -7.22
C LEU A 72 2.50 3.46 -6.50
N LEU A 73 2.47 4.29 -5.45
CA LEU A 73 1.24 4.56 -4.71
C LEU A 73 0.18 5.26 -5.58
N GLN A 74 0.56 6.25 -6.37
CA GLN A 74 -0.34 6.97 -7.27
C GLN A 74 -0.89 6.04 -8.36
N ALA A 75 -0.03 5.24 -8.99
CA ALA A 75 -0.47 4.25 -9.97
C ALA A 75 -1.43 3.24 -9.35
N TRP A 76 -1.15 2.77 -8.14
CA TRP A 76 -2.08 1.90 -7.40
C TRP A 76 -3.42 2.60 -7.15
N ILE A 77 -3.45 3.84 -6.65
CA ILE A 77 -4.71 4.59 -6.46
C ILE A 77 -5.48 4.71 -7.77
N TYR A 78 -4.81 5.05 -8.87
CA TYR A 78 -5.47 5.21 -10.16
C TYR A 78 -5.99 3.89 -10.69
N GLU A 79 -5.27 2.78 -10.56
CA GLU A 79 -5.75 1.47 -11.00
C GLU A 79 -6.97 1.00 -10.20
N TYR A 80 -7.01 1.22 -8.89
CA TYR A 80 -8.10 0.72 -8.02
C TYR A 80 -9.30 1.67 -7.90
N PHE A 81 -9.11 2.99 -8.02
CA PHE A 81 -10.18 3.96 -7.77
C PHE A 81 -10.44 4.83 -9.02
N PRO A 82 -11.35 4.41 -9.92
CA PRO A 82 -11.79 5.18 -11.07
C PRO A 82 -12.08 6.66 -10.76
N LEU A 83 -12.68 6.93 -9.60
CA LEU A 83 -13.07 8.26 -9.15
C LEU A 83 -11.92 9.27 -9.05
N PHE A 84 -10.70 8.79 -8.81
CA PHE A 84 -9.51 9.64 -8.66
C PHE A 84 -8.59 9.62 -9.89
N ARG A 85 -8.96 8.88 -10.95
CA ARG A 85 -8.14 8.73 -12.15
C ARG A 85 -8.00 10.06 -12.89
N PRO A 86 -6.77 10.47 -13.26
CA PRO A 86 -6.59 11.50 -14.26
C PRO A 86 -6.82 10.94 -15.66
N SER A 87 -6.73 11.79 -16.67
CA SER A 87 -6.80 11.37 -18.07
C SER A 87 -5.73 10.31 -18.39
N GLN A 88 -6.14 9.29 -19.15
CA GLN A 88 -5.28 8.16 -19.52
C GLN A 88 -4.85 8.28 -20.99
N LEU A 89 -3.58 8.00 -21.26
CA LEU A 89 -3.05 7.79 -22.60
C LEU A 89 -3.33 6.35 -23.06
N PRO A 90 -3.39 6.08 -24.38
CA PRO A 90 -3.48 4.72 -24.89
C PRO A 90 -2.40 3.83 -24.27
N GLN A 91 -2.81 2.72 -23.65
CA GLN A 91 -1.91 1.81 -22.97
C GLN A 91 -1.32 0.82 -23.98
N SER A 92 0.02 0.80 -24.05
CA SER A 92 0.74 -0.29 -24.72
C SER A 92 0.96 -1.44 -23.73
N PRO A 93 0.82 -2.71 -24.13
CA PRO A 93 1.07 -3.87 -23.27
C PRO A 93 2.47 -3.85 -22.62
N ASP A 94 3.47 -3.32 -23.34
CA ASP A 94 4.87 -3.30 -22.90
C ASP A 94 5.25 -2.04 -22.12
N ALA A 95 4.35 -1.06 -22.02
CA ALA A 95 4.63 0.20 -21.32
C ALA A 95 4.35 0.06 -19.81
N PRO A 96 5.18 0.69 -18.95
CA PRO A 96 4.89 0.75 -17.52
C PRO A 96 3.51 1.37 -17.28
N ARG A 97 2.62 0.69 -16.54
CA ARG A 97 1.25 1.19 -16.31
C ARG A 97 1.19 2.61 -15.75
N ALA A 98 2.13 2.96 -14.87
CA ALA A 98 2.23 4.31 -14.30
C ALA A 98 2.42 5.41 -15.36
N SER A 99 3.03 5.11 -16.51
CA SER A 99 3.22 6.09 -17.59
C SER A 99 1.96 6.34 -18.42
N SER A 100 0.91 5.53 -18.26
CA SER A 100 -0.37 5.74 -18.95
C SER A 100 -1.18 6.89 -18.36
N TRP A 101 -0.85 7.38 -17.15
CA TRP A 101 -1.60 8.42 -16.48
C TRP A 101 -0.98 9.80 -16.73
N ILE A 102 -1.79 10.75 -17.21
CA ILE A 102 -1.37 12.14 -17.36
C ILE A 102 -1.37 12.79 -15.98
N SER A 103 -0.20 13.24 -15.52
CA SER A 103 -0.09 13.88 -14.20
C SER A 103 -1.04 15.07 -14.11
N PRO A 104 -1.98 15.09 -13.13
CA PRO A 104 -2.89 16.20 -12.99
C PRO A 104 -2.11 17.46 -12.58
N ARG A 105 -2.57 18.64 -13.03
CA ARG A 105 -1.99 19.90 -12.57
C ARG A 105 -2.07 20.00 -11.04
N LEU A 106 -0.99 20.50 -10.45
CA LEU A 106 -0.92 20.81 -9.02
C LEU A 106 -1.74 22.08 -8.76
N PRO A 107 -2.86 21.99 -8.02
CA PRO A 107 -3.67 23.15 -7.70
C PRO A 107 -2.94 24.05 -6.70
N GLY A 108 -3.13 25.36 -6.80
CA GLY A 108 -2.55 26.35 -5.90
C GLY A 108 -3.56 26.89 -4.88
N GLY A 109 -3.10 27.28 -3.69
CA GLY A 109 -3.89 28.03 -2.71
C GLY A 109 -5.24 27.39 -2.37
N ASP A 110 -6.32 28.15 -2.55
CA ASP A 110 -7.69 27.71 -2.24
C ASP A 110 -8.17 26.52 -3.08
N GLU A 111 -7.73 26.41 -4.34
CA GLU A 111 -8.09 25.28 -5.20
C GLU A 111 -7.59 23.96 -4.59
N ALA A 112 -6.37 23.96 -4.06
CA ALA A 112 -5.79 22.79 -3.38
C ALA A 112 -6.61 22.40 -2.15
N ARG A 113 -7.05 23.41 -1.38
CA ARG A 113 -7.88 23.20 -0.18
C ARG A 113 -9.26 22.66 -0.54
N GLN A 114 -9.92 23.21 -1.55
CA GLN A 114 -11.22 22.73 -2.03
C GLN A 114 -11.13 21.31 -2.58
N ARG A 115 -10.07 21.01 -3.36
CA ARG A 115 -9.82 19.67 -3.87
C ARG A 115 -9.62 18.67 -2.73
N LEU A 116 -8.89 19.05 -1.69
CA LEU A 116 -8.69 18.22 -0.51
C LEU A 116 -10.02 17.91 0.21
N VAL A 117 -10.86 18.94 0.43
CA VAL A 117 -12.20 18.75 1.05
C VAL A 117 -13.04 17.80 0.21
N ARG A 118 -13.09 18.02 -1.11
CA ARG A 118 -13.81 17.16 -2.04
C ARG A 118 -13.31 15.72 -1.99
N TYR A 119 -11.99 15.49 -2.01
CA TYR A 119 -11.44 14.14 -1.93
C TYR A 119 -11.80 13.44 -0.63
N ARG A 120 -11.80 14.15 0.51
CA ARG A 120 -12.23 13.56 1.79
C ARG A 120 -13.69 13.12 1.75
N GLN A 121 -14.58 13.95 1.21
CA GLN A 121 -16.00 13.59 1.04
C GLN A 121 -16.17 12.36 0.14
N LEU A 122 -15.51 12.37 -1.03
CA LEU A 122 -15.52 11.24 -1.96
C LEU A 122 -15.01 9.94 -1.31
N LEU A 123 -14.02 10.03 -0.41
CA LEU A 123 -13.52 8.89 0.33
C LEU A 123 -14.48 8.40 1.41
N ASP A 124 -15.18 9.31 2.08
CA ASP A 124 -16.20 8.96 3.07
C ASP A 124 -17.47 8.36 2.43
N GLU A 125 -17.73 8.69 1.16
CA GLU A 125 -18.87 8.20 0.35
C GLU A 125 -18.54 6.96 -0.50
N LEU A 126 -17.25 6.58 -0.60
CA LEU A 126 -16.77 5.56 -1.52
C LEU A 126 -17.34 4.18 -1.18
N SER A 127 -18.04 3.56 -2.11
CA SER A 127 -18.58 2.20 -1.96
C SER A 127 -17.69 1.11 -2.56
N ALA A 128 -17.98 -0.16 -2.23
CA ALA A 128 -17.31 -1.30 -2.85
C ALA A 128 -17.48 -1.36 -4.39
N ASP A 129 -18.58 -0.81 -4.92
CA ASP A 129 -18.86 -0.80 -6.36
C ASP A 129 -18.05 0.29 -7.10
N ASP A 130 -17.56 1.30 -6.36
CA ASP A 130 -16.71 2.36 -6.90
C ASP A 130 -15.24 1.92 -7.06
N VAL A 131 -14.91 0.70 -6.63
CA VAL A 131 -13.56 0.14 -6.63
C VAL A 131 -13.37 -0.89 -7.74
N THR A 132 -12.32 -0.72 -8.53
CA THR A 132 -11.84 -1.76 -9.43
C THR A 132 -10.97 -2.73 -8.63
N TRP A 133 -11.55 -3.85 -8.20
CA TRP A 133 -10.85 -4.81 -7.33
C TRP A 133 -9.75 -5.61 -8.03
N THR A 134 -9.83 -5.85 -9.34
CA THR A 134 -8.84 -6.70 -10.05
C THR A 134 -8.28 -6.00 -11.30
N PRO A 135 -7.63 -4.84 -11.17
CA PRO A 135 -7.15 -4.05 -12.32
C PRO A 135 -6.03 -4.75 -13.10
N TYR A 136 -5.36 -5.73 -12.47
CA TYR A 136 -4.32 -6.57 -13.06
C TYR A 136 -4.85 -7.94 -13.53
N GLY A 137 -6.18 -8.13 -13.53
CA GLY A 137 -6.82 -9.42 -13.77
C GLY A 137 -7.00 -10.23 -12.49
N ARG A 138 -7.95 -11.18 -12.53
CA ARG A 138 -8.30 -12.04 -11.40
C ARG A 138 -7.14 -12.96 -10.98
N ASP A 139 -6.32 -13.36 -11.95
CA ASP A 139 -5.27 -14.35 -11.75
C ASP A 139 -3.87 -13.72 -11.70
N GLY A 140 -3.71 -12.39 -11.51
CA GLY A 140 -2.38 -11.76 -11.55
C GLY A 140 -1.36 -12.34 -10.55
N HIS A 141 -1.84 -12.98 -9.48
CA HIS A 141 -1.01 -13.69 -8.51
C HIS A 141 -0.43 -15.03 -9.02
N THR A 142 -0.93 -15.58 -10.13
CA THR A 142 -0.34 -16.77 -10.77
C THR A 142 0.96 -16.40 -11.47
N ASP A 143 0.99 -15.23 -12.10
CA ASP A 143 2.17 -14.71 -12.80
C ASP A 143 3.23 -14.23 -11.80
N ILE A 144 2.79 -13.73 -10.64
CA ILE A 144 3.67 -13.29 -9.56
C ILE A 144 3.29 -14.01 -8.25
N PRO A 145 3.66 -15.30 -8.07
CA PRO A 145 3.30 -16.06 -6.87
C PRO A 145 3.73 -15.44 -5.54
N ARG A 146 4.77 -14.58 -5.58
CA ARG A 146 5.24 -13.82 -4.42
C ARG A 146 4.26 -12.76 -3.93
N SER A 147 3.24 -12.39 -4.70
CA SER A 147 2.16 -11.51 -4.23
C SER A 147 1.24 -12.17 -3.20
N LEU A 148 1.33 -13.50 -3.01
CA LEU A 148 0.64 -14.20 -1.94
C LEU A 148 1.56 -14.53 -0.77
N TYR A 149 2.76 -13.95 -0.69
CA TYR A 149 3.66 -14.15 0.44
C TYR A 149 3.11 -13.47 1.70
N THR A 150 3.11 -14.18 2.82
CA THR A 150 2.77 -13.68 4.15
C THR A 150 4.00 -13.71 5.04
N GLY A 151 4.41 -12.54 5.53
CA GLY A 151 5.60 -12.36 6.34
C GLY A 151 6.26 -11.03 6.02
N PRO A 152 7.42 -10.72 6.60
CA PRO A 152 8.00 -9.42 6.39
C PRO A 152 8.76 -9.32 5.06
N ILE A 153 8.65 -8.14 4.48
CA ILE A 153 9.41 -7.65 3.33
C ILE A 153 10.46 -6.65 3.80
N ARG A 154 11.59 -6.54 3.09
CA ARG A 154 12.77 -5.86 3.62
C ARG A 154 13.47 -4.97 2.59
N PHE A 155 13.92 -3.81 3.07
CA PHE A 155 14.91 -2.95 2.44
C PHE A 155 15.97 -2.53 3.46
N SER A 156 17.21 -3.03 3.31
CA SER A 156 18.31 -2.72 4.23
C SER A 156 17.96 -3.05 5.70
N ASP A 157 17.80 -2.06 6.56
CA ASP A 157 17.47 -2.09 7.98
C ASP A 157 15.96 -1.95 8.23
N ILE A 158 15.18 -1.69 7.18
CA ILE A 158 13.72 -1.56 7.24
C ILE A 158 13.12 -2.92 6.90
N ALA A 159 12.29 -3.42 7.80
CA ALA A 159 11.46 -4.60 7.59
C ALA A 159 10.03 -4.29 8.04
N GLU A 160 9.07 -4.65 7.20
CA GLU A 160 7.64 -4.39 7.38
C GLU A 160 6.85 -5.66 7.13
N GLY A 161 5.79 -5.90 7.90
CA GLY A 161 4.91 -7.04 7.70
C GLY A 161 4.11 -6.90 6.40
N TYR A 162 4.09 -7.95 5.59
CA TYR A 162 3.22 -8.09 4.44
C TYR A 162 2.23 -9.25 4.68
N ASP A 163 0.95 -9.00 4.46
CA ASP A 163 -0.13 -9.96 4.67
C ASP A 163 -1.27 -9.76 3.65
N PRO A 164 -1.23 -10.48 2.51
CA PRO A 164 -2.22 -10.34 1.45
C PRO A 164 -3.62 -10.83 1.85
N SER A 165 -3.79 -11.51 2.99
CA SER A 165 -5.11 -11.93 3.48
C SER A 165 -6.04 -10.75 3.79
N ARG A 166 -5.47 -9.55 3.94
CA ARG A 166 -6.19 -8.32 4.28
C ARG A 166 -6.79 -7.61 3.06
N CYS A 167 -6.39 -8.02 1.87
CA CYS A 167 -6.76 -7.42 0.61
C CYS A 167 -7.12 -8.49 -0.44
N LEU A 168 -7.74 -9.60 -0.03
CA LEU A 168 -8.08 -10.76 -0.89
C LEU A 168 -8.88 -10.39 -2.14
N ARG A 169 -9.73 -9.38 -2.06
CA ARG A 169 -10.48 -8.87 -3.23
C ARG A 169 -9.56 -8.37 -4.34
N GLN A 170 -8.36 -7.87 -4.01
CA GLN A 170 -7.32 -7.49 -4.99
C GLN A 170 -6.84 -8.67 -5.84
N PHE A 171 -6.98 -9.87 -5.30
CA PHE A 171 -6.63 -11.14 -5.94
C PHE A 171 -7.86 -11.89 -6.46
N GLY A 172 -9.04 -11.26 -6.45
CA GLY A 172 -10.28 -11.86 -6.94
C GLY A 172 -10.92 -12.88 -6.00
N TYR A 173 -10.57 -12.86 -4.70
CA TYR A 173 -11.11 -13.76 -3.69
C TYR A 173 -11.98 -13.02 -2.68
N ARG A 174 -12.96 -13.73 -2.10
CA ARG A 174 -13.86 -13.19 -1.08
C ARG A 174 -13.04 -12.73 0.12
N GLN A 175 -13.33 -11.53 0.62
CA GLN A 175 -12.62 -11.01 1.77
C GLN A 175 -13.05 -11.73 3.05
N ILE A 176 -12.09 -12.37 3.72
CA ILE A 176 -12.28 -13.01 5.02
C ILE A 176 -11.81 -12.08 6.14
N ILE A 177 -12.12 -12.45 7.39
CA ILE A 177 -11.44 -11.86 8.55
C ILE A 177 -9.99 -12.35 8.54
N PRO A 178 -8.99 -11.46 8.36
CA PRO A 178 -7.61 -11.86 8.26
C PRO A 178 -7.12 -12.43 9.60
N ALA A 179 -6.23 -13.41 9.53
CA ALA A 179 -5.55 -13.92 10.71
C ALA A 179 -4.74 -12.81 11.41
N ALA A 180 -4.37 -13.06 12.66
CA ALA A 180 -3.45 -12.18 13.36
C ALA A 180 -2.14 -12.08 12.57
N MET A 181 -1.74 -10.85 12.23
CA MET A 181 -0.50 -10.62 11.50
C MET A 181 0.67 -11.12 12.34
N THR A 182 1.70 -11.65 11.68
CA THR A 182 2.98 -11.91 12.36
C THR A 182 3.50 -10.58 12.91
N VAL A 183 3.66 -10.50 14.23
CA VAL A 183 4.14 -9.28 14.89
C VAL A 183 5.66 -9.33 15.06
N PRO A 184 6.35 -8.19 14.96
CA PRO A 184 7.75 -8.09 15.36
C PRO A 184 7.89 -8.36 16.86
N HIS A 185 9.00 -8.93 17.30
CA HIS A 185 9.22 -9.22 18.73
C HIS A 185 9.49 -7.94 19.53
N ASP A 186 10.04 -6.90 18.90
CA ASP A 186 10.24 -5.61 19.53
C ASP A 186 10.12 -4.48 18.49
N HIS A 187 9.83 -3.27 18.97
CA HIS A 187 9.81 -2.07 18.16
C HIS A 187 10.16 -0.86 19.00
N TYR A 188 10.99 0.02 18.44
CA TYR A 188 11.35 1.28 19.08
C TYR A 188 10.68 2.46 18.36
N ARG A 189 9.97 3.27 19.15
CA ARG A 189 9.22 4.44 18.69
C ARG A 189 9.52 5.66 19.57
N PRO A 190 10.37 6.60 19.13
CA PRO A 190 10.57 7.86 19.82
C PRO A 190 9.36 8.80 19.67
N ALA A 191 9.08 9.58 20.72
CA ALA A 191 7.97 10.54 20.77
C ALA A 191 8.07 11.65 19.70
N SER A 192 9.29 11.97 19.25
CA SER A 192 9.55 12.92 18.17
C SER A 192 8.96 12.50 16.82
N GLY A 193 8.58 11.22 16.66
CA GLY A 193 8.11 10.66 15.39
C GLY A 193 9.18 10.56 14.30
N SER A 194 10.43 10.93 14.61
CA SER A 194 11.55 11.04 13.65
C SER A 194 12.17 9.68 13.28
N SER A 195 11.91 8.64 14.06
CA SER A 195 12.36 7.28 13.78
C SER A 195 11.27 6.27 14.10
N TYR A 196 11.37 5.10 13.48
CA TYR A 196 10.61 3.91 13.83
C TYR A 196 11.50 2.74 13.45
N ILE A 197 11.85 1.92 14.43
CA ILE A 197 12.69 0.74 14.23
C ILE A 197 11.86 -0.47 14.63
N VAL A 198 11.90 -1.50 13.80
CA VAL A 198 11.15 -2.73 13.99
C VAL A 198 12.15 -3.87 14.06
N PHE A 199 12.09 -4.63 15.14
CA PHE A 199 12.98 -5.76 15.38
C PHE A 199 12.21 -7.05 15.10
N TRP A 200 12.65 -7.72 14.04
CA TRP A 200 12.20 -9.05 13.68
C TRP A 200 13.23 -10.07 14.14
N ASP A 201 12.77 -11.27 14.47
CA ASP A 201 13.69 -12.34 14.84
C ASP A 201 14.65 -12.68 13.70
N PRO A 202 15.91 -13.07 13.97
CA PRO A 202 16.89 -13.31 12.91
C PRO A 202 16.47 -14.35 11.86
N TRP A 203 15.69 -15.37 12.27
CA TRP A 203 15.20 -16.44 11.39
C TRP A 203 14.22 -15.94 10.33
N VAL A 204 13.56 -14.82 10.58
CA VAL A 204 12.62 -14.18 9.67
C VAL A 204 13.27 -13.83 8.31
N ASN A 205 14.58 -13.57 8.28
CA ASN A 205 15.31 -13.31 7.04
C ASN A 205 15.30 -14.51 6.07
N GLN A 206 15.05 -15.72 6.57
CA GLN A 206 14.95 -16.92 5.75
C GLN A 206 13.55 -17.11 5.14
N LEU A 207 12.52 -16.44 5.69
CA LEU A 207 11.14 -16.62 5.27
C LEU A 207 10.89 -16.18 3.83
N TRP A 208 11.50 -15.08 3.40
CA TRP A 208 11.39 -14.60 2.02
C TRP A 208 11.90 -15.61 0.98
N ASN A 209 12.86 -16.45 1.36
CA ASN A 209 13.40 -17.49 0.50
C ASN A 209 12.55 -18.77 0.51
N ASN A 210 11.68 -18.94 1.51
CA ASN A 210 10.77 -20.07 1.64
C ASN A 210 9.32 -19.66 1.29
N VAL A 211 9.11 -19.27 0.03
CA VAL A 211 7.81 -18.79 -0.46
C VAL A 211 6.73 -19.86 -0.32
N ALA A 212 7.07 -21.13 -0.56
CA ALA A 212 6.10 -22.22 -0.49
C ALA A 212 5.47 -22.36 0.91
N ALA A 213 6.28 -22.30 1.97
CA ALA A 213 5.79 -22.41 3.35
C ALA A 213 5.13 -21.12 3.88
N ARG A 214 5.30 -20.00 3.15
CA ARG A 214 4.82 -18.67 3.56
C ARG A 214 3.80 -18.10 2.59
N ARG A 215 3.31 -18.89 1.66
CA ARG A 215 2.23 -18.50 0.76
C ARG A 215 0.91 -18.57 1.52
N LEU A 216 0.07 -17.56 1.35
CA LEU A 216 -1.29 -17.56 1.84
C LEU A 216 -2.03 -18.77 1.27
N GLU A 217 -2.56 -19.61 2.16
CA GLU A 217 -3.43 -20.71 1.79
C GLU A 217 -4.82 -20.18 1.50
N LEU A 218 -5.28 -20.39 0.28
CA LEU A 218 -6.63 -20.04 -0.16
C LEU A 218 -7.51 -21.26 0.11
N ASP A 219 -8.51 -21.07 0.96
CA ASP A 219 -9.41 -22.10 1.47
C ASP A 219 -10.86 -21.86 1.03
N PHE A 220 -11.79 -22.66 1.56
CA PHE A 220 -13.21 -22.51 1.23
C PHE A 220 -13.78 -21.13 1.65
N ALA A 221 -13.28 -20.55 2.75
CA ALA A 221 -13.71 -19.24 3.22
C ALA A 221 -13.28 -18.14 2.23
N SER A 222 -12.10 -18.27 1.65
CA SER A 222 -11.52 -17.38 0.63
C SER A 222 -11.75 -17.89 -0.80
N ARG A 223 -12.96 -18.39 -1.10
CA ARG A 223 -13.34 -18.79 -2.47
C ARG A 223 -13.22 -17.62 -3.47
N PRO A 224 -13.01 -17.89 -4.77
CA PRO A 224 -13.07 -16.85 -5.81
C PRO A 224 -14.39 -16.08 -5.75
N CYS A 225 -14.32 -14.76 -5.87
CA CYS A 225 -15.51 -13.90 -5.90
C CYS A 225 -16.33 -14.13 -7.16
N GLU A 226 -17.64 -14.29 -7.05
CA GLU A 226 -18.58 -14.07 -8.15
C GLU A 226 -18.77 -12.56 -8.36
N GLN A 227 -18.91 -11.81 -7.26
CA GLN A 227 -19.01 -10.35 -7.24
C GLN A 227 -17.80 -9.71 -6.54
N PRO A 228 -17.22 -8.64 -7.11
CA PRO A 228 -16.03 -7.99 -6.53
C PRO A 228 -16.19 -7.48 -5.09
N SER A 229 -17.42 -7.17 -4.67
CA SER A 229 -17.76 -6.69 -3.32
C SER A 229 -17.96 -7.81 -2.29
N GLU A 230 -17.77 -9.09 -2.66
CA GLU A 230 -17.98 -10.22 -1.74
C GLU A 230 -17.05 -10.22 -0.52
N ILE A 231 -17.67 -10.37 0.64
CA ILE A 231 -17.04 -10.46 1.95
C ILE A 231 -17.72 -11.57 2.78
N VAL A 232 -17.07 -12.05 3.84
CA VAL A 232 -17.75 -12.85 4.88
C VAL A 232 -18.66 -11.95 5.72
N GLU A 233 -19.76 -12.49 6.23
CA GLU A 233 -20.84 -11.74 6.89
C GLU A 233 -20.32 -10.87 8.04
N GLU A 234 -19.40 -11.41 8.85
CA GLU A 234 -18.84 -10.75 10.03
C GLU A 234 -17.69 -9.78 9.71
N TYR A 235 -17.28 -9.66 8.45
CA TYR A 235 -16.12 -8.86 8.07
C TYR A 235 -16.32 -7.37 8.37
N VAL A 236 -17.49 -6.81 8.01
CA VAL A 236 -17.77 -5.38 8.20
C VAL A 236 -17.74 -5.02 9.68
N ASP A 237 -18.39 -5.82 10.53
CA ASP A 237 -18.41 -5.61 11.98
C ASP A 237 -17.00 -5.71 12.57
N TRP A 238 -16.24 -6.74 12.15
CA TRP A 238 -14.85 -6.88 12.54
C TRP A 238 -14.00 -5.68 12.12
N PHE A 239 -14.23 -5.14 10.92
CA PHE A 239 -13.49 -4.02 10.35
C PHE A 239 -13.82 -2.70 11.05
N LEU A 240 -15.10 -2.40 11.26
CA LEU A 240 -15.55 -1.15 11.88
C LEU A 240 -15.11 -1.04 13.35
N THR A 241 -14.98 -2.16 14.06
CA THR A 241 -14.46 -2.18 15.43
C THR A 241 -12.96 -1.92 15.53
N ARG A 242 -12.22 -1.94 14.41
CA ARG A 242 -10.74 -1.87 14.37
C ARG A 242 -10.20 -0.76 13.47
N SER A 243 -11.07 -0.02 12.80
CA SER A 243 -10.69 1.02 11.83
C SER A 243 -11.35 2.36 12.15
N HIS A 244 -10.86 3.41 11.49
CA HIS A 244 -11.47 4.74 11.54
C HIS A 244 -12.18 5.00 10.21
N PRO A 245 -13.53 4.90 10.15
CA PRO A 245 -14.25 4.90 8.88
C PRO A 245 -14.34 6.27 8.21
N ARG A 246 -14.14 7.37 8.96
CA ARG A 246 -14.28 8.73 8.40
C ARG A 246 -12.98 9.51 8.44
N ILE A 247 -12.71 10.19 7.34
CA ILE A 247 -11.60 11.12 7.19
C ILE A 247 -12.04 12.54 7.54
N THR A 248 -13.29 12.91 7.23
CA THR A 248 -13.84 14.18 7.71
C THR A 248 -14.03 14.14 9.22
N HIS A 249 -13.58 15.21 9.89
CA HIS A 249 -13.89 15.40 11.30
C HIS A 249 -15.42 15.55 11.42
N PRO A 250 -16.10 14.85 12.33
CA PRO A 250 -17.48 15.17 12.64
C PRO A 250 -17.48 16.61 13.17
N THR A 251 -17.98 17.56 12.37
CA THR A 251 -18.41 18.86 12.90
C THR A 251 -19.43 18.63 14.02
N ASP A 252 -19.63 19.60 14.92
CA ASP A 252 -20.48 19.58 16.13
C ASP A 252 -21.98 19.26 15.92
N GLU A 253 -22.36 18.58 14.85
CA GLU A 253 -23.66 17.96 14.67
C GLU A 253 -23.56 16.48 15.06
N GLU A 254 -24.29 16.12 16.12
CA GLU A 254 -24.49 14.74 16.55
C GLU A 254 -24.70 13.82 15.34
N PRO A 255 -24.02 12.66 15.28
CA PRO A 255 -24.23 11.72 14.20
C PRO A 255 -25.70 11.27 14.22
N GLN A 256 -26.50 11.73 13.27
CA GLN A 256 -27.84 11.18 13.08
C GLN A 256 -27.70 9.68 12.82
N PRO A 257 -28.36 8.82 13.61
CA PRO A 257 -28.39 7.39 13.33
C PRO A 257 -29.19 7.20 12.05
N ARG A 258 -28.51 7.03 10.91
CA ARG A 258 -29.17 6.60 9.68
C ARG A 258 -29.42 5.09 9.76
N PRO A 259 -30.58 4.61 9.28
CA PRO A 259 -30.95 3.20 9.38
C PRO A 259 -29.96 2.33 8.62
N LEU A 260 -29.60 1.19 9.22
CA LEU A 260 -28.76 0.14 8.66
C LEU A 260 -29.42 -0.39 7.39
N LEU A 261 -29.08 0.19 6.24
CA LEU A 261 -29.29 -0.47 4.96
C LEU A 261 -28.16 -1.47 4.79
N VAL A 262 -28.52 -2.75 4.69
CA VAL A 262 -27.70 -3.95 4.53
C VAL A 262 -26.72 -3.91 3.33
N HIS A 263 -26.67 -2.79 2.59
CA HIS A 263 -25.85 -2.59 1.39
C HIS A 263 -24.96 -1.33 1.42
N GLN A 264 -24.75 -0.68 2.57
CA GLN A 264 -23.79 0.42 2.68
C GLN A 264 -22.42 -0.06 3.16
N VAL A 265 -21.62 -0.60 2.25
CA VAL A 265 -20.17 -0.71 2.47
C VAL A 265 -19.55 0.54 1.86
N SER A 266 -19.65 1.66 2.59
CA SER A 266 -18.56 2.63 2.48
C SER A 266 -17.33 2.00 3.16
N TYR A 267 -16.14 2.54 2.94
CA TYR A 267 -14.94 2.25 3.75
C TYR A 267 -14.09 1.03 3.32
N ASP A 268 -13.02 1.33 2.59
CA ASP A 268 -11.85 0.44 2.44
C ASP A 268 -10.51 1.22 2.41
N PHE A 269 -10.46 2.47 2.89
CA PHE A 269 -9.30 3.32 2.63
C PHE A 269 -8.06 3.05 3.52
N LEU A 270 -8.20 2.31 4.63
CA LEU A 270 -7.08 2.04 5.55
C LEU A 270 -6.56 0.60 5.52
N LEU A 271 -7.34 -0.38 5.02
CA LEU A 271 -6.87 -1.76 4.85
C LEU A 271 -6.29 -2.06 3.46
N LEU A 272 -6.63 -1.26 2.45
CA LEU A 272 -6.07 -1.41 1.10
C LEU A 272 -4.58 -1.04 1.00
N PHE A 273 -4.00 -0.41 2.03
CA PHE A 273 -2.59 -0.03 2.10
C PHE A 273 -1.68 -1.10 2.74
N GLN A 274 -2.19 -2.33 2.92
CA GLN A 274 -1.38 -3.52 3.19
C GLN A 274 -1.36 -4.47 1.95
N ILE A 275 -0.90 -3.94 0.79
CA ILE A 275 0.00 -4.61 -0.19
C ILE A 275 1.21 -5.29 0.50
#